data_AF-A0A3G9GBQ7-F1
#
_entry.id   AF-A0A3G9GBQ7-F1
#
_cell.length_a   1.000
_cell.length_b   1.000
_cell.length_c   1.000
_cell.angle_alpha   90.00
_cell.angle_beta   90.00
_cell.angle_gamma   90.00
#
_symmetry.space_group_name_H-M   'P 1'
#
loop_
_entity.id
_entity.type
_entity.pdbx_description
1 polymer ?
#
loop_
_entity_poly.entity_id
_entity_poly.type
_entity_poly.pdbx_seq_one_letter_code
_entity_poly.pdbx_strand_id
1 'polypeptide(L)'
;MLQQFCRRSSTMHHSTTLLRISSWLSGFLLLGSLCACTQTGRQAQSGQAAGIYAASSIPDNRQLTQLGRRLFFETALSANGKHSCASCHSPEHAYGPPDGKSAQLGGLDGKQMGNRAVPSLRYLQIVPPFSEHFRDNDGNDSEDAGPTGGFTWDGRAASVHEQASIPLLAGNEMANTSTDQVVRQLKASASANAFMAVFGQDIFQHPAQAFDKLVLALEVFQQNPADFYPYSSKYDDWLRGKAALSRQEMRGLQVFNSPDKGNCAACHLSEWQPDGAFPAFSDFGLIALGVPRNRQLEINRNTAFHDMGLCGPVRQDMQKAEYCGLFRTPSLRNVATRKVFFHNGVFHDLRKAVEFYASRDTQPEKWYPVASNGQVVMFDDLPTVYHGNINRDAPFGGKKGASPALNAQEINDLLAFLGTLTDADARPARSGP
;
A
#
# COMPACT_ATOMS: atom_id res chain seq x y z
N MET A 1 -2.65 -12.92 25.86
CA MET A 1 -4.10 -12.73 26.13
C MET A 1 -4.71 -11.81 25.06
N LEU A 2 -4.46 -12.13 23.79
CA LEU A 2 -5.04 -11.50 22.59
C LEU A 2 -4.98 -12.57 21.49
N GLN A 3 -5.99 -13.42 21.46
CA GLN A 3 -6.28 -14.38 20.39
C GLN A 3 -7.80 -14.41 20.27
N GLN A 4 -8.37 -13.41 19.62
CA GLN A 4 -9.77 -13.37 19.21
C GLN A 4 -9.98 -12.12 18.33
N PHE A 5 -9.48 -12.17 17.10
CA PHE A 5 -9.78 -11.18 16.06
C PHE A 5 -10.34 -11.88 14.83
N CYS A 6 -11.41 -12.66 15.01
CA CYS A 6 -12.27 -13.09 13.90
C CYS A 6 -13.48 -13.88 14.44
N ARG A 7 -14.51 -13.17 14.93
CA ARG A 7 -15.86 -13.73 15.01
C ARG A 7 -16.86 -12.66 14.62
N ARG A 8 -17.30 -12.68 13.36
CA ARG A 8 -18.51 -11.98 12.92
C ARG A 8 -19.60 -12.99 12.62
N SER A 9 -20.68 -12.92 13.40
CA SER A 9 -21.95 -13.60 13.14
C SER A 9 -23.04 -12.54 13.23
N SER A 10 -23.57 -12.13 12.08
CA SER A 10 -24.55 -11.05 11.98
C SER A 10 -25.95 -11.57 12.30
N THR A 11 -26.51 -11.18 13.44
CA THR A 11 -27.96 -11.23 13.68
C THR A 11 -28.40 -9.89 14.29
N MET A 12 -29.15 -9.10 13.51
CA MET A 12 -29.76 -7.85 13.96
C MET A 12 -31.10 -8.11 14.66
N HIS A 13 -31.27 -7.59 15.87
CA HIS A 13 -32.59 -7.37 16.47
C HIS A 13 -32.78 -5.88 16.76
N HIS A 14 -33.82 -5.31 16.16
CA HIS A 14 -34.31 -3.96 16.43
C HIS A 14 -34.93 -3.88 17.84
N SER A 15 -34.55 -2.86 18.61
CA SER A 15 -35.34 -2.38 19.74
C SER A 15 -35.37 -0.86 19.73
N THR A 16 -36.56 -0.34 19.45
CA THR A 16 -36.95 1.07 19.54
C THR A 16 -37.19 1.44 21.00
N THR A 17 -36.52 2.48 21.50
CA THR A 17 -36.92 3.14 22.75
C THR A 17 -36.81 4.66 22.61
N LEU A 18 -37.98 5.30 22.52
CA LEU A 18 -38.20 6.72 22.79
C LEU A 18 -37.94 7.01 24.28
N LEU A 19 -37.37 8.17 24.65
CA LEU A 19 -38.00 9.11 25.59
C LEU A 19 -37.13 10.36 25.93
N ARG A 20 -37.80 11.51 25.76
CA ARG A 20 -37.96 12.69 26.64
C ARG A 20 -36.85 13.74 26.86
N ILE A 21 -37.29 14.94 26.45
CA ILE A 21 -36.90 16.33 26.71
C ILE A 21 -37.00 16.70 28.20
N SER A 22 -36.06 17.51 28.69
CA SER A 22 -36.37 18.57 29.68
C SER A 22 -35.31 19.68 29.69
N SER A 23 -35.78 20.89 29.40
CA SER A 23 -35.12 22.20 29.42
C SER A 23 -35.14 22.85 30.81
N TRP A 24 -34.05 23.48 31.24
CA TRP A 24 -34.05 24.46 32.34
C TRP A 24 -33.19 25.68 32.00
N LEU A 25 -33.81 26.85 32.16
CA LEU A 25 -33.33 28.20 31.88
C LEU A 25 -33.38 28.98 33.20
N SER A 26 -32.27 29.63 33.59
CA SER A 26 -32.15 30.71 34.59
C SER A 26 -30.70 31.20 34.49
N GLY A 27 -30.30 32.45 34.20
CA GLY A 27 -30.96 33.74 34.24
C GLY A 27 -30.59 34.49 35.52
N PHE A 28 -29.42 35.16 35.59
CA PHE A 28 -29.16 36.25 36.55
C PHE A 28 -28.07 37.24 36.07
N LEU A 29 -28.30 38.50 36.41
CA LEU A 29 -27.68 39.74 35.91
C LEU A 29 -26.30 40.11 36.50
N LEU A 30 -25.60 40.93 35.70
CA LEU A 30 -24.43 41.80 35.90
C LEU A 30 -24.14 42.37 37.30
N LEU A 31 -22.84 42.49 37.60
CA LEU A 31 -22.24 43.70 38.18
C LEU A 31 -20.78 43.85 37.74
N GLY A 32 -20.44 45.05 37.24
CA GLY A 32 -19.12 45.38 36.72
C GLY A 32 -18.10 45.78 37.79
N SER A 33 -16.83 45.74 37.42
CA SER A 33 -15.77 46.49 38.06
C SER A 33 -14.64 46.74 37.05
N LEU A 34 -14.48 48.01 36.69
CA LEU A 34 -13.35 48.55 35.95
C LEU A 34 -12.11 48.49 36.85
N CYS A 35 -11.04 47.84 36.38
CA CYS A 35 -9.71 48.01 36.93
C CYS A 35 -8.74 48.31 35.79
N ALA A 36 -8.29 49.57 35.73
CA ALA A 36 -7.30 50.04 34.79
C ALA A 36 -5.90 49.62 35.29
N CYS A 37 -5.22 48.77 34.53
CA CYS A 37 -3.79 48.56 34.65
C CYS A 37 -3.12 49.05 33.36
N THR A 38 -2.32 50.09 33.52
CA THR A 38 -1.44 50.71 32.52
C THR A 38 -0.44 49.69 31.97
N GLN A 39 -0.57 49.34 30.69
CA GLN A 39 0.50 48.63 29.96
C GLN A 39 1.44 49.65 29.33
N THR A 40 2.64 49.73 29.87
CA THR A 40 3.82 50.29 29.20
C THR A 40 4.03 49.55 27.87
N GLY A 41 3.77 50.23 26.76
CA GLY A 41 3.99 49.72 25.42
C GLY A 41 5.48 49.49 25.15
N ARG A 42 5.91 48.24 25.17
CA ARG A 42 7.02 47.80 24.32
C ARG A 42 6.44 47.63 22.91
N GLN A 43 6.86 48.48 21.97
CA GLN A 43 6.69 48.21 20.55
C GLN A 43 7.45 46.91 20.23
N ALA A 44 6.74 45.79 20.22
CA ALA A 44 7.17 44.63 19.47
C ALA A 44 7.08 45.04 18.00
N GLN A 45 8.23 45.22 17.36
CA GLN A 45 8.31 45.27 15.91
C GLN A 45 7.68 43.97 15.39
N SER A 46 6.46 44.07 14.88
CA SER A 46 5.89 43.06 14.02
C SER A 46 6.79 42.98 12.79
N GLY A 47 7.74 42.05 12.81
CA GLY A 47 8.37 41.59 11.59
C GLY A 47 7.24 41.12 10.70
N GLN A 48 6.91 41.94 9.70
CA GLN A 48 6.06 41.53 8.60
C GLN A 48 6.71 40.28 8.02
N ALA A 49 6.10 39.12 8.25
CA ALA A 49 6.37 37.96 7.44
C ALA A 49 6.07 38.40 6.01
N ALA A 50 7.13 38.64 5.23
CA ALA A 50 7.01 38.94 3.83
C ALA A 50 6.17 37.83 3.20
N GLY A 51 5.03 38.20 2.61
CA GLY A 51 4.06 37.27 2.09
C GLY A 51 4.71 36.25 1.17
N ILE A 52 4.52 34.97 1.50
CA ILE A 52 5.06 33.77 0.82
C ILE A 52 4.42 33.56 -0.57
N TYR A 53 3.60 34.50 -1.03
CA TYR A 53 2.93 34.43 -2.32
C TYR A 53 3.36 35.64 -3.14
N ALA A 54 4.58 35.60 -3.66
CA ALA A 54 4.87 36.34 -4.89
C ALA A 54 3.83 35.90 -5.94
N ALA A 55 3.31 36.87 -6.69
CA ALA A 55 2.22 36.73 -7.64
C ALA A 55 2.52 35.73 -8.77
N SER A 56 2.39 34.45 -8.47
CA SER A 56 2.42 33.32 -9.39
C SER A 56 1.15 32.54 -9.13
N SER A 57 0.30 32.37 -10.14
CA SER A 57 -0.93 31.58 -10.04
C SER A 57 -0.67 30.25 -9.33
N ILE A 58 -1.48 29.92 -8.31
CA ILE A 58 -1.48 28.57 -7.73
C ILE A 58 -1.63 27.59 -8.91
N PRO A 59 -0.66 26.68 -9.16
CA PRO A 59 -0.75 25.76 -10.27
C PRO A 59 -2.05 24.97 -10.21
N ASP A 60 -2.75 24.87 -11.32
CA ASP A 60 -3.95 24.03 -11.35
C ASP A 60 -3.56 22.55 -11.29
N ASN A 61 -4.51 21.71 -10.88
CA ASN A 61 -4.27 20.27 -10.76
C ASN A 61 -3.84 19.63 -12.09
N ARG A 62 -4.30 20.15 -13.25
CA ARG A 62 -3.95 19.60 -14.56
C ARG A 62 -2.48 19.85 -14.88
N GLN A 63 -1.98 21.06 -14.61
CA GLN A 63 -0.56 21.40 -14.79
C GLN A 63 0.32 20.52 -13.89
N LEU A 64 -0.07 20.35 -12.62
CA LEU A 64 0.65 19.49 -11.67
C LEU A 64 0.62 18.01 -12.10
N THR A 65 -0.53 17.48 -12.53
CA THR A 65 -0.63 16.11 -13.04
C THR A 65 0.24 15.90 -14.28
N GLN A 66 0.28 16.85 -15.22
CA GLN A 66 1.12 16.74 -16.42
C GLN A 66 2.62 16.82 -16.09
N LEU A 67 3.01 17.74 -15.20
CA LEU A 67 4.38 17.85 -14.73
C LEU A 67 4.81 16.59 -13.97
N GLY A 68 3.98 16.11 -13.03
CA GLY A 68 4.22 14.90 -12.28
C GLY A 68 4.34 13.67 -13.19
N ARG A 69 3.47 13.55 -14.21
CA ARG A 69 3.61 12.52 -15.24
C ARG A 69 4.97 12.62 -15.92
N ARG A 70 5.39 13.81 -16.37
CA ARG A 70 6.70 13.99 -17.01
C ARG A 70 7.85 13.55 -16.10
N LEU A 71 7.81 13.98 -14.84
CA LEU A 71 8.83 13.66 -13.82
C LEU A 71 8.87 12.17 -13.49
N PHE A 72 7.73 11.48 -13.53
CA PHE A 72 7.64 10.03 -13.31
C PHE A 72 8.47 9.22 -14.33
N PHE A 73 8.68 9.75 -15.55
CA PHE A 73 9.53 9.14 -16.59
C PHE A 73 10.92 9.77 -16.69
N GLU A 74 11.24 10.78 -15.89
CA GLU A 74 12.52 11.50 -15.95
C GLU A 74 13.65 10.67 -15.34
N THR A 75 14.54 10.14 -16.16
CA THR A 75 15.66 9.31 -15.69
C THR A 75 16.78 10.13 -15.07
N ALA A 76 16.86 11.43 -15.38
CA ALA A 76 17.85 12.32 -14.78
C ALA A 76 17.73 12.39 -13.25
N LEU A 77 16.54 12.08 -12.69
CA LEU A 77 16.31 12.07 -11.25
C LEU A 77 17.06 10.96 -10.51
N SER A 78 17.63 9.96 -11.19
CA SER A 78 18.52 8.98 -10.54
C SER A 78 19.98 9.41 -10.57
N ALA A 79 20.75 9.00 -9.56
CA ALA A 79 22.17 9.31 -9.44
C ALA A 79 22.99 8.94 -10.67
N ASN A 80 22.60 7.89 -11.38
CA ASN A 80 23.25 7.42 -12.60
C ASN A 80 22.58 7.89 -13.91
N GLY A 81 21.47 8.63 -13.83
CA GLY A 81 20.72 9.15 -14.98
C GLY A 81 19.96 8.09 -15.80
N LYS A 82 19.85 6.85 -15.31
CA LYS A 82 19.33 5.68 -16.05
C LYS A 82 18.00 5.13 -15.56
N HIS A 83 17.52 5.54 -14.39
CA HIS A 83 16.28 5.04 -13.80
C HIS A 83 15.29 6.16 -13.54
N SER A 84 14.02 5.92 -13.81
CA SER A 84 12.90 6.77 -13.40
C SER A 84 11.92 5.94 -12.57
N CYS A 85 10.86 6.57 -12.05
CA CYS A 85 9.79 5.84 -11.37
C CYS A 85 9.20 4.75 -12.29
N ALA A 86 9.03 5.07 -13.57
CA ALA A 86 8.50 4.16 -14.59
C ALA A 86 9.40 2.94 -14.88
N SER A 87 10.70 3.00 -14.54
CA SER A 87 11.60 1.84 -14.68
C SER A 87 11.20 0.68 -13.78
N CYS A 88 10.60 0.97 -12.62
CA CYS A 88 10.11 -0.03 -11.66
C CYS A 88 8.58 -0.14 -11.66
N HIS A 89 7.88 0.94 -12.04
CA HIS A 89 6.42 1.05 -12.04
C HIS A 89 5.90 1.32 -13.45
N SER A 90 5.86 0.28 -14.28
CA SER A 90 5.52 0.38 -15.71
C SER A 90 4.01 0.56 -15.92
N PRO A 91 3.56 1.60 -16.65
CA PRO A 91 2.14 1.76 -17.00
C PRO A 91 1.56 0.55 -17.73
N GLU A 92 2.35 -0.09 -18.60
CA GLU A 92 1.96 -1.31 -19.34
C GLU A 92 1.70 -2.52 -18.44
N HIS A 93 2.16 -2.45 -17.19
CA HIS A 93 2.01 -3.47 -16.16
C HIS A 93 1.20 -2.95 -14.98
N ALA A 94 0.21 -2.09 -15.25
CA ALA A 94 -0.65 -1.47 -14.24
C ALA A 94 0.18 -0.77 -13.14
N TYR A 95 1.21 -0.01 -13.53
CA TYR A 95 2.17 0.66 -12.64
C TYR A 95 2.84 -0.28 -11.61
N GLY A 96 2.94 -1.58 -11.94
CA GLY A 96 3.72 -2.58 -11.23
C GLY A 96 5.06 -2.88 -11.91
N PRO A 97 5.80 -3.89 -11.43
CA PRO A 97 7.09 -4.28 -11.98
C PRO A 97 6.95 -4.70 -13.46
N PRO A 98 7.86 -4.24 -14.34
CA PRO A 98 7.80 -4.55 -15.78
C PRO A 98 8.17 -6.01 -16.10
N ASP A 99 8.77 -6.71 -15.14
CA ASP A 99 9.33 -8.03 -15.36
C ASP A 99 9.06 -8.99 -14.19
N GLY A 100 9.64 -10.18 -14.27
CA GLY A 100 9.52 -11.23 -13.26
C GLY A 100 10.59 -11.19 -12.17
N LYS A 101 11.33 -10.09 -11.96
CA LYS A 101 12.39 -10.06 -10.96
C LYS A 101 11.83 -9.98 -9.53
N SER A 102 12.35 -10.81 -8.63
CA SER A 102 12.02 -10.79 -7.19
C SER A 102 12.12 -9.40 -6.56
N ALA A 103 13.13 -8.63 -6.96
CA ALA A 103 13.29 -7.21 -6.66
C ALA A 103 13.98 -6.52 -7.85
N GLN A 104 13.68 -5.24 -8.05
CA GLN A 104 14.26 -4.47 -9.15
C GLN A 104 15.72 -4.09 -8.87
N LEU A 105 16.47 -3.82 -9.94
CA LEU A 105 17.85 -3.38 -9.84
C LEU A 105 17.92 -1.86 -9.88
N GLY A 106 18.74 -1.30 -9.01
CA GLY A 106 19.04 0.13 -8.93
C GLY A 106 20.47 0.36 -8.46
N GLY A 107 20.69 1.44 -7.71
CA GLY A 107 22.01 1.81 -7.23
C GLY A 107 22.83 2.63 -8.25
N LEU A 108 23.99 3.10 -7.79
CA LEU A 108 24.88 3.96 -8.59
C LEU A 108 25.33 3.29 -9.91
N ASP A 109 25.51 1.97 -9.91
CA ASP A 109 25.90 1.20 -11.11
C ASP A 109 24.70 0.55 -11.83
N GLY A 110 23.50 0.67 -11.28
CA GLY A 110 22.26 0.05 -11.79
C GLY A 110 22.19 -1.45 -11.59
N LYS A 111 23.01 -2.03 -10.70
CA LYS A 111 23.10 -3.49 -10.48
C LYS A 111 22.74 -3.93 -9.07
N GLN A 112 22.52 -3.00 -8.15
CA GLN A 112 22.17 -3.34 -6.78
C GLN A 112 20.74 -3.82 -6.70
N MET A 113 20.53 -5.03 -6.17
CA MET A 113 19.18 -5.57 -6.03
C MET A 113 18.43 -4.92 -4.86
N GLY A 114 17.17 -4.56 -5.10
CA GLY A 114 16.26 -4.13 -4.06
C GLY A 114 15.99 -5.22 -3.00
N ASN A 115 15.45 -4.82 -1.85
CA ASN A 115 15.20 -5.74 -0.75
C ASN A 115 13.79 -6.35 -0.75
N ARG A 116 12.88 -5.79 -1.56
CA ARG A 116 11.47 -6.19 -1.66
C ARG A 116 11.00 -6.16 -3.10
N ALA A 117 9.97 -6.94 -3.39
CA ALA A 117 9.25 -6.87 -4.65
C ALA A 117 8.57 -5.51 -4.78
N VAL A 118 8.56 -4.97 -6.00
CA VAL A 118 7.88 -3.69 -6.27
C VAL A 118 6.37 -3.93 -6.34
N PRO A 119 5.54 -3.20 -5.56
CA PRO A 119 4.08 -3.29 -5.68
C PRO A 119 3.57 -2.46 -6.87
N SER A 120 2.33 -2.71 -7.30
CA SER A 120 1.62 -1.77 -8.18
C SER A 120 1.29 -0.48 -7.42
N LEU A 121 1.37 0.65 -8.12
CA LEU A 121 0.91 1.96 -7.59
C LEU A 121 -0.59 2.19 -7.79
N ARG A 122 -1.31 1.28 -8.45
CA ARG A 122 -2.75 1.45 -8.65
C ARG A 122 -3.54 1.23 -7.36
N TYR A 123 -4.65 1.94 -7.26
CA TYR A 123 -5.63 1.85 -6.18
C TYR A 123 -5.08 2.18 -4.79
N LEU A 124 -4.05 3.04 -4.73
CA LEU A 124 -3.44 3.49 -3.47
C LEU A 124 -4.03 4.81 -2.93
N GLN A 125 -4.93 5.47 -3.67
CA GLN A 125 -5.52 6.76 -3.29
C GLN A 125 -6.39 6.69 -2.01
N ILE A 126 -6.87 5.49 -1.68
CA ILE A 126 -7.70 5.24 -0.50
C ILE A 126 -6.92 4.62 0.67
N VAL A 127 -5.59 4.50 0.56
CA VAL A 127 -4.78 4.00 1.67
C VAL A 127 -4.82 5.03 2.80
N PRO A 128 -5.30 4.68 4.00
CA PRO A 128 -5.30 5.61 5.12
C PRO A 128 -3.87 5.87 5.59
N PRO A 129 -3.59 7.00 6.25
CA PRO A 129 -2.37 7.18 7.03
C PRO A 129 -2.18 6.01 7.99
N PHE A 130 -0.92 5.67 8.29
CA PHE A 130 -0.64 4.58 9.22
C PHE A 130 -1.26 4.87 10.60
N SER A 131 -1.98 3.89 11.15
CA SER A 131 -2.44 3.87 12.53
C SER A 131 -2.12 2.50 13.14
N GLU A 132 -1.65 2.48 14.39
CA GLU A 132 -1.49 1.24 15.16
C GLU A 132 -2.84 0.65 15.62
N HIS A 133 -3.84 1.52 15.76
CA HIS A 133 -5.18 1.21 16.24
C HIS A 133 -6.20 1.74 15.26
N PHE A 134 -6.63 0.90 14.32
CA PHE A 134 -7.63 1.27 13.32
C PHE A 134 -8.99 0.74 13.73
N ARG A 135 -10.00 1.60 13.70
CA ARG A 135 -11.39 1.24 13.94
C ARG A 135 -12.13 1.53 12.66
N ASP A 136 -12.64 0.49 12.03
CA ASP A 136 -13.42 0.65 10.81
C ASP A 136 -14.75 1.34 11.14
N ASN A 137 -15.32 2.06 10.18
CA ASN A 137 -16.58 2.79 10.34
C ASN A 137 -17.77 1.94 9.87
N ASP A 138 -17.72 0.65 10.14
CA ASP A 138 -18.76 -0.32 9.77
C ASP A 138 -19.92 -0.38 10.78
N GLY A 139 -19.97 0.59 11.69
CA GLY A 139 -20.96 0.70 12.75
C GLY A 139 -20.60 -0.04 14.04
N ASN A 140 -19.41 -0.66 14.12
CA ASN A 140 -18.88 -1.22 15.36
C ASN A 140 -17.47 -0.70 15.69
N ASP A 141 -17.38 0.60 16.01
CA ASP A 141 -16.14 1.29 16.43
C ASP A 141 -15.51 0.72 17.73
N SER A 142 -16.06 -0.36 18.31
CA SER A 142 -15.50 -1.02 19.50
C SER A 142 -14.42 -2.05 19.18
N GLU A 143 -14.31 -2.50 17.92
CA GLU A 143 -13.27 -3.44 17.47
C GLU A 143 -12.05 -2.71 16.92
N ASP A 144 -10.88 -2.97 17.52
CA ASP A 144 -9.59 -2.53 17.00
C ASP A 144 -9.09 -3.54 15.96
N ALA A 145 -9.01 -3.14 14.69
CA ALA A 145 -8.47 -3.95 13.60
C ALA A 145 -6.94 -4.06 13.63
N GLY A 146 -6.28 -3.35 14.55
CA GLY A 146 -4.83 -3.31 14.68
C GLY A 146 -4.15 -2.42 13.63
N PRO A 147 -2.84 -2.62 13.38
CA PRO A 147 -2.07 -1.77 12.49
C PRO A 147 -2.62 -1.77 11.06
N THR A 148 -2.92 -0.58 10.54
CA THR A 148 -3.54 -0.39 9.22
C THR A 148 -2.95 0.84 8.54
N GLY A 149 -2.92 0.81 7.21
CA GLY A 149 -2.55 1.95 6.39
C GLY A 149 -1.05 2.15 6.25
N GLY A 150 -0.69 3.35 5.81
CA GLY A 150 0.65 3.69 5.39
C GLY A 150 1.02 3.05 4.05
N PHE A 151 1.90 3.72 3.33
CA PHE A 151 2.41 3.29 2.04
C PHE A 151 3.60 2.35 2.21
N THR A 152 3.98 1.69 1.11
CA THR A 152 4.96 0.60 1.03
C THR A 152 4.46 -0.70 1.69
N TRP A 153 5.35 -1.68 1.88
CA TRP A 153 4.99 -2.99 2.45
C TRP A 153 4.91 -3.03 3.97
N ASP A 154 5.59 -2.11 4.67
CA ASP A 154 5.65 -2.04 6.14
C ASP A 154 4.91 -0.81 6.73
N GLY A 155 4.17 -0.10 5.88
CA GLY A 155 3.40 1.08 6.27
C GLY A 155 4.24 2.28 6.71
N ARG A 156 5.56 2.30 6.45
CA ARG A 156 6.46 3.33 7.00
C ARG A 156 6.26 4.75 6.46
N ALA A 157 5.60 4.91 5.31
CA ALA A 157 5.34 6.22 4.74
C ALA A 157 3.89 6.63 5.01
N ALA A 158 3.65 7.79 5.60
CA ALA A 158 2.32 8.24 5.99
C ALA A 158 1.50 8.84 4.83
N SER A 159 2.16 9.14 3.70
CA SER A 159 1.54 9.79 2.53
C SER A 159 2.21 9.34 1.23
N VAL A 160 1.55 9.63 0.09
CA VAL A 160 2.17 9.49 -1.24
C VAL A 160 3.37 10.43 -1.38
N HIS A 161 3.32 11.60 -0.75
CA HIS A 161 4.44 12.54 -0.72
C HIS A 161 5.70 11.89 -0.13
N GLU A 162 5.58 11.35 1.09
CA GLU A 162 6.68 10.67 1.76
C GLU A 162 7.12 9.44 0.97
N GLN A 163 6.17 8.65 0.46
CA GLN A 163 6.48 7.46 -0.34
C GLN A 163 7.28 7.80 -1.61
N ALA A 164 6.92 8.87 -2.32
CA ALA A 164 7.60 9.30 -3.54
C ALA A 164 9.00 9.86 -3.28
N SER A 165 9.27 10.34 -2.06
CA SER A 165 10.60 10.82 -1.67
C SER A 165 11.62 9.69 -1.43
N ILE A 166 11.16 8.54 -0.92
CA ILE A 166 12.01 7.39 -0.56
C ILE A 166 12.89 6.91 -1.72
N PRO A 167 12.34 6.55 -2.91
CA PRO A 167 13.14 5.96 -3.98
C PRO A 167 14.22 6.88 -4.52
N LEU A 168 14.00 8.20 -4.48
CA LEU A 168 14.96 9.21 -4.91
C LEU A 168 16.27 9.11 -4.12
N LEU A 169 16.21 8.75 -2.83
CA LEU A 169 17.35 8.74 -1.92
C LEU A 169 17.83 7.33 -1.53
N ALA A 170 17.01 6.29 -1.77
CA ALA A 170 17.37 4.93 -1.43
C ALA A 170 18.58 4.44 -2.26
N GLY A 171 19.63 4.02 -1.56
CA GLY A 171 20.94 3.66 -2.15
C GLY A 171 20.91 2.48 -3.13
N ASN A 172 19.94 1.59 -3.00
CA ASN A 172 19.69 0.44 -3.88
C ASN A 172 18.58 0.71 -4.92
N GLU A 173 18.05 1.93 -4.99
CA GLU A 173 17.02 2.34 -5.96
C GLU A 173 17.57 3.47 -6.85
N MET A 174 17.17 4.74 -6.68
CA MET A 174 17.66 5.85 -7.51
C MET A 174 18.96 6.45 -6.98
N ALA A 175 19.36 6.10 -5.76
CA ALA A 175 20.72 6.24 -5.21
C ALA A 175 21.30 7.66 -5.12
N ASN A 176 20.46 8.70 -5.03
CA ASN A 176 20.97 10.03 -4.74
C ASN A 176 21.39 10.15 -3.29
N THR A 177 22.48 10.87 -3.05
CA THR A 177 23.07 11.05 -1.71
C THR A 177 22.41 12.18 -0.91
N SER A 178 21.64 13.03 -1.58
CA SER A 178 20.99 14.21 -0.98
C SER A 178 19.84 14.72 -1.87
N THR A 179 18.90 15.44 -1.27
CA THR A 179 17.85 16.16 -2.00
C THR A 179 18.45 17.23 -2.94
N ASP A 180 19.53 17.90 -2.53
CA ASP A 180 20.25 18.87 -3.37
C ASP A 180 20.82 18.24 -4.65
N GLN A 181 21.27 16.99 -4.60
CA GLN A 181 21.70 16.27 -5.80
C GLN A 181 20.54 16.10 -6.78
N VAL A 182 19.37 15.68 -6.29
CA VAL A 182 18.14 15.52 -7.09
C VAL A 182 17.75 16.84 -7.74
N VAL A 183 17.79 17.94 -6.99
CA VAL A 183 17.44 19.27 -7.53
C VAL A 183 18.44 19.73 -8.59
N ARG A 184 19.75 19.51 -8.40
CA ARG A 184 20.75 19.82 -9.43
C ARG A 184 20.53 19.02 -10.71
N GLN A 185 20.17 17.75 -10.58
CA GLN A 185 19.84 16.89 -11.72
C GLN A 185 18.57 17.37 -12.44
N LEU A 186 17.51 17.65 -11.70
CA LEU A 186 16.26 18.20 -12.25
C LEU A 186 16.51 19.52 -12.98
N LYS A 187 17.33 20.41 -12.41
CA LYS A 187 17.73 21.67 -13.07
C LYS A 187 18.48 21.45 -14.38
N ALA A 188 19.25 20.37 -14.48
CA ALA A 188 20.00 20.00 -15.68
C ALA A 188 19.20 19.11 -16.65
N SER A 189 17.98 18.70 -16.30
CA SER A 189 17.18 17.75 -17.08
C SER A 189 16.33 18.44 -18.15
N ALA A 190 15.78 17.63 -19.05
CA ALA A 190 14.82 18.09 -20.05
C ALA A 190 13.53 18.64 -19.41
N SER A 191 13.27 18.36 -18.13
CA SER A 191 12.08 18.79 -17.41
C SER A 191 12.23 20.13 -16.68
N ALA A 192 13.43 20.71 -16.64
CA ALA A 192 13.71 21.97 -15.93
C ALA A 192 12.78 23.13 -16.37
N ASN A 193 12.61 23.33 -17.68
CA ASN A 193 11.77 24.41 -18.20
C ASN A 193 10.28 24.22 -17.85
N ALA A 194 9.79 22.98 -17.91
CA ALA A 194 8.42 22.67 -17.51
C ALA A 194 8.22 22.87 -16.01
N PHE A 195 9.22 22.52 -15.20
CA PHE A 195 9.22 22.73 -13.76
C PHE A 195 9.19 24.22 -13.39
N MET A 196 10.04 25.05 -14.01
CA MET A 196 10.05 26.51 -13.82
C MET A 196 8.77 27.18 -14.33
N ALA A 197 8.17 26.66 -15.39
CA ALA A 197 6.89 27.18 -15.90
C ALA A 197 5.74 27.00 -14.90
N VAL A 198 5.80 25.94 -14.06
CA VAL A 198 4.79 25.65 -13.04
C VAL A 198 5.10 26.35 -11.71
N PHE A 199 6.36 26.33 -11.27
CA PHE A 199 6.73 26.75 -9.91
C PHE A 199 7.50 28.08 -9.84
N GLY A 200 7.78 28.74 -10.97
CA GLY A 200 8.51 30.00 -11.04
C GLY A 200 9.93 29.84 -11.57
N GLN A 201 10.45 30.88 -12.24
CA GLN A 201 11.79 30.89 -12.85
C GLN A 201 12.93 30.88 -11.81
N ASP A 202 12.62 31.29 -10.59
CA ASP A 202 13.53 31.34 -9.45
C ASP A 202 13.49 30.08 -8.58
N ILE A 203 12.63 29.08 -8.87
CA ILE A 203 12.46 27.90 -8.01
C ILE A 203 13.78 27.17 -7.71
N PHE A 204 14.70 27.11 -8.67
CA PHE A 204 16.01 26.47 -8.50
C PHE A 204 17.01 27.28 -7.66
N GLN A 205 16.66 28.50 -7.26
CA GLN A 205 17.38 29.29 -6.25
C GLN A 205 16.99 28.88 -4.83
N HIS A 206 15.93 28.06 -4.67
CA HIS A 206 15.41 27.55 -3.41
C HIS A 206 15.39 26.00 -3.40
N PRO A 207 16.55 25.32 -3.26
CA PRO A 207 16.64 23.87 -3.46
C PRO A 207 15.68 23.04 -2.61
N ALA A 208 15.51 23.36 -1.33
CA ALA A 208 14.56 22.66 -0.47
C ALA A 208 13.12 22.75 -1.02
N GLN A 209 12.69 23.95 -1.41
CA GLN A 209 11.37 24.16 -2.02
C GLN A 209 11.25 23.44 -3.37
N ALA A 210 12.30 23.45 -4.19
CA ALA A 210 12.32 22.73 -5.46
C ALA A 210 12.15 21.22 -5.26
N PHE A 211 12.78 20.64 -4.25
CA PHE A 211 12.58 19.22 -3.90
C PHE A 211 11.13 18.96 -3.46
N ASP A 212 10.59 19.77 -2.56
CA ASP A 212 9.20 19.62 -2.09
C ASP A 212 8.20 19.73 -3.26
N LYS A 213 8.44 20.65 -4.20
CA LYS A 213 7.60 20.83 -5.40
C LYS A 213 7.73 19.69 -6.41
N LEU A 214 8.92 19.09 -6.53
CA LEU A 214 9.13 17.86 -7.30
C LEU A 214 8.28 16.73 -6.73
N VAL A 215 8.36 16.49 -5.43
CA VAL A 215 7.61 15.42 -4.77
C VAL A 215 6.10 15.68 -4.81
N LEU A 216 5.66 16.93 -4.62
CA LEU A 216 4.26 17.34 -4.78
C LEU A 216 3.71 17.03 -6.18
N ALA A 217 4.49 17.29 -7.23
CA ALA A 217 4.04 16.99 -8.59
C ALA A 217 3.87 15.47 -8.79
N LEU A 218 4.81 14.66 -8.30
CA LEU A 218 4.71 13.19 -8.33
C LEU A 218 3.50 12.67 -7.54
N GLU A 219 3.25 13.25 -6.37
CA GLU A 219 2.08 12.97 -5.54
C GLU A 219 0.77 13.25 -6.30
N VAL A 220 0.62 14.45 -6.85
CA VAL A 220 -0.59 14.83 -7.59
C VAL A 220 -0.80 13.96 -8.83
N PHE A 221 0.28 13.55 -9.51
CA PHE A 221 0.15 12.61 -10.63
C PHE A 221 -0.36 11.23 -10.18
N GLN A 222 0.15 10.70 -9.06
CA GLN A 222 -0.32 9.43 -8.50
C GLN A 222 -1.78 9.46 -8.02
N GLN A 223 -2.34 10.66 -7.83
CA GLN A 223 -3.75 10.87 -7.57
C GLN A 223 -4.58 11.01 -8.86
N ASN A 224 -4.06 10.78 -10.06
CA ASN A 224 -4.84 10.88 -11.29
C ASN A 224 -5.72 9.64 -11.53
N PRO A 225 -7.07 9.75 -11.59
CA PRO A 225 -7.95 8.61 -11.74
C PRO A 225 -7.69 7.77 -12.98
N ALA A 226 -7.40 8.43 -14.11
CA ALA A 226 -7.24 7.76 -15.40
C ALA A 226 -6.04 6.78 -15.44
N ASP A 227 -5.02 7.02 -14.60
CA ASP A 227 -3.81 6.18 -14.57
C ASP A 227 -3.83 5.17 -13.43
N PHE A 228 -4.25 5.63 -12.24
CA PHE A 228 -4.00 4.91 -11.00
C PHE A 228 -5.23 4.20 -10.45
N TYR A 229 -6.44 4.64 -10.77
CA TYR A 229 -7.66 4.01 -10.26
C TYR A 229 -8.83 4.14 -11.24
N PRO A 230 -8.70 3.57 -12.46
CA PRO A 230 -9.72 3.71 -13.50
C PRO A 230 -11.01 2.92 -13.21
N TYR A 231 -10.97 1.92 -12.31
CA TYR A 231 -12.11 1.06 -11.96
C TYR A 231 -12.79 0.49 -13.22
N SER A 232 -11.99 -0.08 -14.11
CA SER A 232 -12.36 -0.48 -15.48
C SER A 232 -12.36 -1.99 -15.71
N SER A 233 -12.27 -2.77 -14.63
CA SER A 233 -12.21 -4.22 -14.72
C SER A 233 -13.58 -4.84 -15.04
N LYS A 234 -13.60 -6.14 -15.40
CA LYS A 234 -14.88 -6.84 -15.64
C LYS A 234 -15.70 -6.92 -14.35
N TYR A 235 -15.02 -7.04 -13.21
CA TYR A 235 -15.68 -7.01 -11.91
C TYR A 235 -16.36 -5.68 -11.63
N ASP A 236 -15.70 -4.56 -11.98
CA ASP A 236 -16.30 -3.23 -11.83
C ASP A 236 -17.55 -3.07 -12.71
N ASP A 237 -17.51 -3.57 -13.94
CA ASP A 237 -18.70 -3.59 -14.82
C ASP A 237 -19.80 -4.51 -14.31
N TRP A 238 -19.46 -5.65 -13.69
CA TRP A 238 -20.43 -6.52 -13.03
C TRP A 238 -21.09 -5.83 -11.84
N LEU A 239 -20.33 -5.14 -10.98
CA LEU A 239 -20.86 -4.34 -9.87
C LEU A 239 -21.81 -3.23 -10.35
N ARG A 240 -21.58 -2.69 -11.57
CA ARG A 240 -22.46 -1.71 -12.22
C ARG A 240 -23.65 -2.31 -12.97
N GLY A 241 -23.79 -3.63 -13.01
CA GLY A 241 -24.82 -4.31 -13.82
C GLY A 241 -24.59 -4.23 -15.34
N LYS A 242 -23.37 -3.88 -15.79
CA LYS A 242 -22.98 -3.74 -17.20
C LYS A 242 -22.36 -5.00 -17.80
N ALA A 243 -21.96 -5.96 -16.97
CA ALA A 243 -21.39 -7.23 -17.39
C ALA A 243 -21.92 -8.38 -16.52
N ALA A 244 -21.85 -9.60 -17.05
CA ALA A 244 -22.09 -10.82 -16.28
C ALA A 244 -20.78 -11.57 -16.03
N LEU A 245 -20.61 -12.06 -14.80
CA LEU A 245 -19.59 -13.05 -14.51
C LEU A 245 -20.00 -14.41 -15.09
N SER A 246 -19.03 -15.16 -15.60
CA SER A 246 -19.23 -16.53 -16.04
C SER A 246 -19.56 -17.42 -14.84
N ARG A 247 -20.11 -18.62 -15.08
CA ARG A 247 -20.34 -19.60 -14.00
C ARG A 247 -19.06 -19.95 -13.24
N GLN A 248 -17.91 -19.93 -13.91
CA GLN A 248 -16.62 -20.20 -13.29
C GLN A 248 -16.18 -19.05 -12.38
N GLU A 249 -16.25 -17.82 -12.89
CA GLU A 249 -15.90 -16.61 -12.14
C GLU A 249 -16.81 -16.43 -10.91
N MET A 250 -18.10 -16.74 -11.03
CA MET A 250 -19.03 -16.72 -9.90
C MET A 250 -18.68 -17.75 -8.81
N ARG A 251 -18.31 -18.98 -9.18
CA ARG A 251 -17.81 -19.96 -8.21
C ARG A 251 -16.51 -19.48 -7.55
N GLY A 252 -15.64 -18.82 -8.30
CA GLY A 252 -14.42 -18.22 -7.77
C GLY A 252 -14.70 -17.15 -6.73
N LEU A 253 -15.65 -16.25 -7.01
CA LEU A 253 -16.11 -15.25 -6.04
C LEU A 253 -16.71 -15.89 -4.78
N GLN A 254 -17.48 -16.99 -4.92
CA GLN A 254 -18.01 -17.74 -3.78
C GLN A 254 -16.89 -18.35 -2.92
N VAL A 255 -15.88 -18.96 -3.55
CA VAL A 255 -14.70 -19.49 -2.83
C VAL A 255 -13.95 -18.36 -2.12
N PHE A 256 -13.77 -17.22 -2.78
CA PHE A 256 -13.10 -16.04 -2.25
C PHE A 256 -13.80 -15.49 -0.99
N ASN A 257 -15.14 -15.41 -1.01
CA ASN A 257 -15.95 -14.87 0.09
C ASN A 257 -16.24 -15.88 1.20
N SER A 258 -16.07 -17.18 0.96
CA SER A 258 -16.46 -18.23 1.92
C SER A 258 -15.48 -18.32 3.09
N PRO A 259 -15.92 -18.06 4.35
CA PRO A 259 -15.05 -18.09 5.53
C PRO A 259 -14.47 -19.48 5.83
N ASP A 260 -15.20 -20.54 5.48
CA ASP A 260 -14.77 -21.94 5.69
C ASP A 260 -13.92 -22.49 4.53
N LYS A 261 -13.61 -21.65 3.53
CA LYS A 261 -12.86 -22.03 2.32
C LYS A 261 -11.68 -21.11 2.09
N GLY A 262 -11.82 -20.17 1.15
CA GLY A 262 -10.74 -19.25 0.80
C GLY A 262 -10.54 -18.18 1.87
N ASN A 263 -11.62 -17.77 2.53
CA ASN A 263 -11.66 -16.69 3.53
C ASN A 263 -10.89 -15.42 3.07
N CYS A 264 -10.75 -15.22 1.77
CA CYS A 264 -9.89 -14.19 1.20
C CYS A 264 -10.47 -12.81 1.50
N ALA A 265 -11.80 -12.71 1.47
CA ALA A 265 -12.55 -11.50 1.77
C ALA A 265 -12.40 -11.01 3.22
N ALA A 266 -11.82 -11.79 4.15
CA ALA A 266 -11.54 -11.32 5.50
C ALA A 266 -10.47 -10.21 5.53
N CYS A 267 -9.55 -10.20 4.56
CA CYS A 267 -8.54 -9.14 4.40
C CYS A 267 -8.66 -8.43 3.05
N HIS A 268 -9.18 -9.10 2.02
CA HIS A 268 -9.28 -8.57 0.67
C HIS A 268 -10.74 -8.27 0.29
N LEU A 269 -11.33 -7.25 0.92
CA LEU A 269 -12.75 -6.90 0.80
C LEU A 269 -13.23 -6.83 -0.68
N SER A 270 -14.27 -7.61 -1.02
CA SER A 270 -14.79 -7.74 -2.39
C SER A 270 -16.09 -6.98 -2.64
N GLU A 271 -16.71 -6.44 -1.60
CA GLU A 271 -18.00 -5.75 -1.67
C GLU A 271 -17.82 -4.22 -1.76
N TRP A 272 -18.90 -3.53 -2.13
CA TRP A 272 -18.97 -2.08 -2.01
C TRP A 272 -18.68 -1.67 -0.58
N GLN A 273 -17.86 -0.63 -0.43
CA GLN A 273 -17.62 -0.03 0.87
C GLN A 273 -18.87 0.74 1.31
N PRO A 274 -19.11 0.91 2.63
CA PRO A 274 -20.29 1.61 3.14
C PRO A 274 -20.48 3.04 2.61
N ASP A 275 -19.38 3.71 2.23
CA ASP A 275 -19.35 5.04 1.61
C ASP A 275 -19.66 5.05 0.10
N GLY A 276 -19.93 3.87 -0.49
CA GLY A 276 -20.18 3.69 -1.91
C GLY A 276 -18.90 3.56 -2.76
N ALA A 277 -17.72 3.45 -2.16
CA ALA A 277 -16.49 3.20 -2.90
C ALA A 277 -16.45 1.75 -3.44
N PHE A 278 -15.84 1.60 -4.61
CA PHE A 278 -15.55 0.28 -5.18
C PHE A 278 -14.47 -0.43 -4.33
N PRO A 279 -14.56 -1.76 -4.16
CA PRO A 279 -13.60 -2.52 -3.36
C PRO A 279 -12.19 -2.38 -3.94
N ALA A 280 -11.21 -2.02 -3.11
CA ALA A 280 -9.81 -2.13 -3.50
C ALA A 280 -9.27 -3.56 -3.35
N PHE A 281 -10.04 -4.50 -2.82
CA PHE A 281 -9.58 -5.85 -2.48
C PHE A 281 -8.41 -5.82 -1.50
N SER A 282 -8.52 -4.96 -0.51
CA SER A 282 -7.61 -4.85 0.64
C SER A 282 -8.31 -4.04 1.72
N ASP A 283 -8.13 -4.46 2.97
CA ASP A 283 -8.40 -3.70 4.20
C ASP A 283 -7.25 -2.73 4.56
N PHE A 284 -6.12 -2.84 3.85
CA PHE A 284 -4.85 -2.18 4.15
C PHE A 284 -4.30 -2.45 5.56
N GLY A 285 -4.80 -3.49 6.23
CA GLY A 285 -4.26 -4.00 7.48
C GLY A 285 -2.87 -4.60 7.27
N LEU A 286 -2.14 -4.84 8.37
CA LEU A 286 -0.84 -5.50 8.33
C LEU A 286 -0.91 -6.89 8.99
N ILE A 287 -0.46 -7.91 8.27
CA ILE A 287 -0.62 -9.32 8.66
C ILE A 287 0.65 -10.14 8.39
N ALA A 288 0.92 -11.14 9.24
CA ALA A 288 2.02 -12.08 9.07
C ALA A 288 1.54 -13.39 8.45
N LEU A 289 1.86 -13.61 7.17
CA LEU A 289 1.50 -14.83 6.45
C LEU A 289 2.57 -15.92 6.51
N GLY A 290 3.79 -15.59 6.96
CA GLY A 290 4.90 -16.53 7.04
C GLY A 290 5.32 -17.09 5.67
N VAL A 291 5.34 -16.27 4.62
CA VAL A 291 5.80 -16.69 3.29
C VAL A 291 7.26 -17.19 3.34
N PRO A 292 7.67 -18.13 2.45
CA PRO A 292 9.01 -18.70 2.49
C PRO A 292 10.09 -17.66 2.19
N ARG A 293 11.29 -17.90 2.72
CA ARG A 293 12.46 -17.05 2.49
C ARG A 293 12.89 -17.06 1.03
N ASN A 294 12.91 -15.89 0.41
CA ASN A 294 13.47 -15.75 -0.93
C ASN A 294 15.01 -15.70 -0.90
N ARG A 295 15.65 -16.86 -1.11
CA ARG A 295 17.12 -16.98 -1.14
C ARG A 295 17.77 -16.36 -2.39
N GLN A 296 16.99 -15.91 -3.36
CA GLN A 296 17.51 -15.20 -4.54
C GLN A 296 17.80 -13.72 -4.26
N LEU A 297 17.19 -13.13 -3.21
CA LEU A 297 17.49 -11.77 -2.81
C LEU A 297 18.91 -11.68 -2.24
N GLU A 298 19.69 -10.71 -2.71
CA GLU A 298 21.10 -10.57 -2.29
C GLU A 298 21.22 -10.29 -0.79
N ILE A 299 20.30 -9.52 -0.22
CA ILE A 299 20.27 -9.21 1.21
C ILE A 299 20.11 -10.48 2.07
N ASN A 300 19.47 -11.52 1.54
CA ASN A 300 19.25 -12.79 2.24
C ASN A 300 20.46 -13.72 2.24
N ARG A 301 21.55 -13.37 1.54
CA ARG A 301 22.86 -14.04 1.69
C ARG A 301 23.41 -13.86 3.10
N ASN A 302 23.08 -12.75 3.76
CA ASN A 302 23.25 -12.63 5.20
C ASN A 302 22.13 -13.43 5.90
N THR A 303 22.48 -14.57 6.46
CA THR A 303 21.52 -15.46 7.15
C THR A 303 20.97 -14.87 8.44
N ALA A 304 21.63 -13.86 9.02
CA ALA A 304 21.13 -13.15 10.19
C ALA A 304 20.11 -12.05 9.84
N PHE A 305 20.03 -11.66 8.56
CA PHE A 305 19.05 -10.67 8.12
C PHE A 305 17.67 -11.29 7.94
N HIS A 306 16.68 -10.68 8.57
CA HIS A 306 15.26 -10.95 8.36
C HIS A 306 14.53 -9.63 8.11
N ASP A 307 13.75 -9.57 7.04
CA ASP A 307 12.79 -8.50 6.86
C ASP A 307 11.55 -8.80 7.71
N MET A 308 11.41 -8.10 8.82
CA MET A 308 10.32 -8.31 9.78
C MET A 308 9.16 -7.33 9.54
N GLY A 309 9.16 -6.64 8.40
CA GLY A 309 8.05 -5.78 7.98
C GLY A 309 7.88 -4.57 8.91
N LEU A 310 6.70 -4.45 9.51
CA LEU A 310 6.33 -3.35 10.40
C LEU A 310 7.36 -3.12 11.51
N CYS A 311 7.92 -4.18 12.10
CA CYS A 311 8.88 -4.01 13.20
C CYS A 311 10.33 -3.72 12.77
N GLY A 312 10.61 -3.67 11.46
CA GLY A 312 11.92 -3.35 10.90
C GLY A 312 12.58 -4.52 10.16
N PRO A 313 13.89 -4.43 9.85
CA PRO A 313 14.79 -3.31 10.11
C PRO A 313 14.69 -2.18 9.08
N VAL A 314 13.84 -2.31 8.05
CA VAL A 314 13.65 -1.21 7.07
C VAL A 314 12.87 -0.05 7.70
N ARG A 315 11.81 -0.37 8.45
CA ARG A 315 11.11 0.57 9.32
C ARG A 315 11.82 0.67 10.67
N GLN A 316 11.87 1.87 11.25
CA GLN A 316 12.71 2.17 12.43
C GLN A 316 11.92 2.64 13.66
N ASP A 317 10.67 3.05 13.48
CA ASP A 317 9.80 3.66 14.50
C ASP A 317 8.81 2.69 15.17
N MET A 318 8.71 1.44 14.71
CA MET A 318 7.71 0.46 15.17
C MET A 318 8.30 -0.86 15.68
N GLN A 319 9.45 -0.81 16.35
CA GLN A 319 10.22 -1.98 16.82
C GLN A 319 9.57 -2.70 18.02
N LYS A 320 8.35 -3.21 17.85
CA LYS A 320 7.59 -3.99 18.84
C LYS A 320 7.51 -5.45 18.42
N ALA A 321 7.63 -6.37 19.38
CA ALA A 321 7.75 -7.80 19.12
C ALA A 321 6.50 -8.38 18.44
N GLU A 322 5.31 -7.91 18.83
CA GLU A 322 4.01 -8.26 18.29
C GLU A 322 3.81 -7.83 16.82
N TYR A 323 4.65 -6.92 16.32
CA TYR A 323 4.57 -6.41 14.95
C TYR A 323 5.52 -7.10 13.98
N CYS A 324 6.39 -7.97 14.49
CA CYS A 324 7.38 -8.63 13.66
C CYS A 324 6.75 -9.67 12.74
N GLY A 325 7.04 -9.54 11.44
CA GLY A 325 6.49 -10.35 10.36
C GLY A 325 5.23 -9.75 9.72
N LEU A 326 4.71 -8.63 10.22
CA LEU A 326 3.51 -7.99 9.67
C LEU A 326 3.86 -7.17 8.41
N PHE A 327 3.16 -7.43 7.33
CA PHE A 327 3.23 -6.64 6.08
C PHE A 327 1.83 -6.26 5.64
N ARG A 328 1.72 -5.10 4.98
CA ARG A 328 0.45 -4.56 4.49
C ARG A 328 -0.20 -5.48 3.47
N THR A 329 -1.48 -5.77 3.65
CA THR A 329 -2.34 -6.45 2.68
C THR A 329 -2.37 -5.63 1.37
N PRO A 330 -1.84 -6.13 0.25
CA PRO A 330 -1.87 -5.39 -1.01
C PRO A 330 -3.25 -5.49 -1.67
N SER A 331 -3.62 -4.49 -2.48
CA SER A 331 -4.76 -4.61 -3.39
C SER A 331 -4.57 -5.80 -4.35
N LEU A 332 -5.66 -6.55 -4.59
CA LEU A 332 -5.69 -7.62 -5.60
C LEU A 332 -6.13 -7.14 -6.99
N ARG A 333 -6.39 -5.84 -7.18
CA ARG A 333 -6.65 -5.30 -8.52
C ARG A 333 -5.42 -5.48 -9.40
N ASN A 334 -5.64 -5.91 -10.64
CA ASN A 334 -4.59 -6.29 -11.59
C ASN A 334 -3.66 -7.43 -11.11
N VAL A 335 -4.04 -8.22 -10.11
CA VAL A 335 -3.17 -9.30 -9.60
C VAL A 335 -2.81 -10.34 -10.66
N ALA A 336 -3.72 -10.59 -11.62
CA ALA A 336 -3.53 -11.56 -12.69
C ALA A 336 -2.51 -11.14 -13.76
N THR A 337 -2.10 -9.87 -13.81
CA THR A 337 -1.06 -9.40 -14.74
C THR A 337 0.34 -9.44 -14.13
N ARG A 338 0.43 -9.66 -12.81
CA ARG A 338 1.69 -9.66 -12.07
C ARG A 338 2.48 -10.95 -12.35
N LYS A 339 3.81 -10.81 -12.33
CA LYS A 339 4.76 -11.91 -12.48
C LYS A 339 5.53 -12.22 -11.19
N VAL A 340 5.26 -11.47 -10.12
CA VAL A 340 5.99 -11.53 -8.84
C VAL A 340 5.01 -11.25 -7.69
N PHE A 341 5.03 -12.12 -6.69
CA PHE A 341 4.06 -12.14 -5.59
C PHE A 341 4.72 -12.11 -4.21
N PHE A 342 3.98 -11.59 -3.23
CA PHE A 342 4.43 -11.31 -1.86
C PHE A 342 5.52 -10.23 -1.74
N HIS A 343 5.82 -9.80 -0.51
CA HIS A 343 6.73 -8.68 -0.23
C HIS A 343 8.17 -8.96 -0.66
N ASN A 344 8.61 -10.22 -0.64
CA ASN A 344 9.96 -10.65 -0.99
C ASN A 344 10.05 -11.23 -2.42
N GLY A 345 8.94 -11.28 -3.17
CA GLY A 345 8.91 -11.77 -4.54
C GLY A 345 9.22 -13.26 -4.70
N VAL A 346 9.03 -14.09 -3.67
CA VAL A 346 9.40 -15.52 -3.68
C VAL A 346 8.66 -16.36 -4.73
N PHE A 347 7.46 -15.94 -5.14
CA PHE A 347 6.70 -16.65 -6.17
C PHE A 347 6.55 -15.82 -7.43
N HIS A 348 6.59 -16.51 -8.56
CA HIS A 348 6.52 -15.93 -9.90
C HIS A 348 5.27 -16.38 -10.70
N ASP A 349 4.30 -16.98 -10.02
CA ASP A 349 3.08 -17.50 -10.61
C ASP A 349 1.90 -17.31 -9.64
N LEU A 350 0.78 -16.80 -10.15
CA LEU A 350 -0.39 -16.49 -9.31
C LEU A 350 -1.01 -17.77 -8.73
N ARG A 351 -1.03 -18.86 -9.49
CA ARG A 351 -1.53 -20.14 -8.98
C ARG A 351 -0.67 -20.62 -7.81
N LYS A 352 0.67 -20.48 -7.88
CA LYS A 352 1.55 -20.80 -6.75
C LYS A 352 1.26 -19.96 -5.52
N ALA A 353 0.99 -18.66 -5.68
CA ALA A 353 0.59 -17.82 -4.56
C ALA A 353 -0.72 -18.31 -3.91
N VAL A 354 -1.73 -18.68 -4.71
CA VAL A 354 -3.01 -19.23 -4.20
C VAL A 354 -2.82 -20.61 -3.55
N GLU A 355 -2.06 -21.50 -4.19
CA GLU A 355 -1.74 -22.82 -3.64
C GLU A 355 -1.04 -22.72 -2.28
N PHE A 356 -0.19 -21.69 -2.08
CA PHE A 356 0.44 -21.44 -0.79
C PHE A 356 -0.62 -21.22 0.30
N TYR A 357 -1.59 -20.35 0.11
CA TYR A 357 -2.69 -20.18 1.06
C TYR A 357 -3.45 -21.50 1.33
N ALA A 358 -3.72 -22.26 0.27
CA ALA A 358 -4.50 -23.49 0.36
C ALA A 358 -3.78 -24.61 1.13
N SER A 359 -2.45 -24.66 1.10
CA SER A 359 -1.70 -25.82 1.62
C SER A 359 -0.46 -25.50 2.47
N ARG A 360 -0.28 -24.25 2.93
CA ARG A 360 0.87 -23.85 3.76
C ARG A 360 1.07 -24.76 4.98
N ASP A 361 0.01 -24.97 5.76
CA ASP A 361 0.09 -25.74 7.02
C ASP A 361 -0.14 -27.25 6.80
N THR A 362 -0.90 -27.63 5.77
CA THR A 362 -1.22 -29.05 5.49
C THR A 362 -0.13 -29.78 4.71
N GLN A 363 0.62 -29.06 3.86
CA GLN A 363 1.73 -29.58 3.05
C GLN A 363 2.96 -28.65 3.14
N PRO A 364 3.51 -28.41 4.35
CA PRO A 364 4.54 -27.40 4.56
C PRO A 364 5.85 -27.71 3.82
N GLU A 365 6.16 -28.99 3.56
CA GLU A 365 7.33 -29.41 2.77
C GLU A 365 7.32 -28.94 1.31
N LYS A 366 6.15 -28.53 0.79
CA LYS A 366 6.03 -27.93 -0.55
C LYS A 366 6.58 -26.49 -0.58
N TRP A 367 6.61 -25.81 0.56
CA TRP A 367 6.84 -24.37 0.66
C TRP A 367 8.12 -24.01 1.40
N TYR A 368 8.47 -24.80 2.40
CA TYR A 368 9.59 -24.53 3.30
C TYR A 368 10.67 -25.61 3.17
N PRO A 369 11.94 -25.29 3.47
CA PRO A 369 13.01 -26.26 3.42
C PRO A 369 12.82 -27.38 4.44
N VAL A 370 13.28 -28.58 4.08
CA VAL A 370 13.37 -29.73 4.96
C VAL A 370 14.79 -29.82 5.51
N ALA A 371 14.94 -29.78 6.83
CA ALA A 371 16.22 -29.94 7.51
C ALA A 371 16.77 -31.36 7.36
N SER A 372 18.07 -31.54 7.67
CA SER A 372 18.76 -32.83 7.57
C SER A 372 18.15 -33.95 8.42
N ASN A 373 17.45 -33.59 9.50
CA ASN A 373 16.70 -34.52 10.36
C ASN A 373 15.30 -34.86 9.83
N GLY A 374 14.94 -34.42 8.62
CA GLY A 374 13.64 -34.65 7.99
C GLY A 374 12.52 -33.72 8.48
N GLN A 375 12.79 -32.78 9.39
CA GLN A 375 11.80 -31.82 9.86
C GLN A 375 11.67 -30.64 8.90
N VAL A 376 10.43 -30.20 8.66
CA VAL A 376 10.18 -29.00 7.86
C VAL A 376 10.43 -27.76 8.71
N VAL A 377 11.28 -26.85 8.23
CA VAL A 377 11.57 -25.59 8.91
C VAL A 377 10.54 -24.56 8.47
N MET A 378 9.35 -24.62 9.07
CA MET A 378 8.27 -23.69 8.74
C MET A 378 8.64 -22.24 9.07
N PHE A 379 8.16 -21.32 8.23
CA PHE A 379 8.34 -19.87 8.41
C PHE A 379 9.81 -19.46 8.46
N ASP A 380 10.60 -20.00 7.52
CA ASP A 380 12.06 -19.84 7.44
C ASP A 380 12.55 -18.42 7.13
N ASP A 381 11.64 -17.45 6.95
CA ASP A 381 11.95 -16.03 6.77
C ASP A 381 11.69 -15.17 8.01
N LEU A 382 11.20 -15.74 9.11
CA LEU A 382 10.93 -15.03 10.36
C LEU A 382 11.63 -15.72 11.54
N PRO A 383 12.32 -15.00 12.44
CA PRO A 383 12.88 -15.59 13.65
C PRO A 383 11.83 -16.32 14.48
N THR A 384 12.21 -17.48 15.04
CA THR A 384 11.28 -18.39 15.76
C THR A 384 10.55 -17.74 16.92
N VAL A 385 11.17 -16.77 17.60
CA VAL A 385 10.56 -15.99 18.68
C VAL A 385 9.30 -15.24 18.25
N TYR A 386 9.17 -14.90 16.96
CA TYR A 386 8.02 -14.17 16.40
C TYR A 386 7.02 -15.06 15.67
N HIS A 387 7.19 -16.40 15.66
CA HIS A 387 6.26 -17.31 15.00
C HIS A 387 4.84 -17.28 15.60
N GLY A 388 4.70 -16.77 16.82
CA GLY A 388 3.41 -16.51 17.45
C GLY A 388 2.56 -15.44 16.74
N ASN A 389 3.17 -14.56 15.95
CA ASN A 389 2.48 -13.50 15.22
C ASN A 389 1.84 -13.99 13.92
N ILE A 390 2.22 -15.19 13.44
CA ILE A 390 1.81 -15.71 12.14
C ILE A 390 0.34 -16.09 12.17
N ASN A 391 -0.44 -15.58 11.21
CA ASN A 391 -1.86 -15.84 11.09
C ASN A 391 -2.15 -17.34 10.93
N ARG A 392 -3.13 -17.82 11.70
CA ARG A 392 -3.62 -19.21 11.70
C ARG A 392 -5.09 -19.34 11.33
N ASP A 393 -5.78 -18.23 11.10
CA ASP A 393 -7.16 -18.23 10.65
C ASP A 393 -7.28 -18.85 9.25
N ALA A 394 -8.47 -19.34 8.91
CA ALA A 394 -8.74 -19.94 7.60
C ALA A 394 -8.23 -19.02 6.46
N PRO A 395 -7.63 -19.57 5.38
CA PRO A 395 -7.52 -20.98 5.02
C PRO A 395 -6.36 -21.74 5.73
N PHE A 396 -5.70 -21.11 6.69
CA PHE A 396 -4.59 -21.71 7.43
C PHE A 396 -5.06 -22.59 8.59
N GLY A 397 -4.11 -23.07 9.40
CA GLY A 397 -4.40 -23.81 10.65
C GLY A 397 -4.70 -25.30 10.48
N GLY A 398 -4.67 -25.83 9.25
CA GLY A 398 -4.81 -27.26 8.98
C GLY A 398 -3.63 -28.10 9.51
N LYS A 399 -3.88 -29.38 9.81
CA LYS A 399 -2.82 -30.30 10.25
C LYS A 399 -1.99 -30.80 9.07
N LYS A 400 -0.68 -30.98 9.27
CA LYS A 400 0.20 -31.62 8.29
C LYS A 400 -0.37 -32.97 7.84
N GLY A 401 -0.40 -33.21 6.54
CA GLY A 401 -0.95 -34.41 5.91
C GLY A 401 -2.46 -34.39 5.65
N ALA A 402 -3.19 -33.37 6.13
CA ALA A 402 -4.60 -33.19 5.80
C ALA A 402 -4.79 -32.73 4.35
N SER A 403 -6.04 -32.79 3.86
CA SER A 403 -6.39 -32.19 2.57
C SER A 403 -6.20 -30.67 2.61
N PRO A 404 -5.71 -30.03 1.53
CA PRO A 404 -5.68 -28.58 1.41
C PRO A 404 -7.06 -27.95 1.62
N ALA A 405 -7.08 -26.69 2.09
CA ALA A 405 -8.33 -25.94 2.29
C ALA A 405 -9.10 -25.72 0.98
N LEU A 406 -8.37 -25.64 -0.14
CA LEU A 406 -8.91 -25.51 -1.49
C LEU A 406 -8.45 -26.66 -2.39
N ASN A 407 -9.38 -27.27 -3.12
CA ASN A 407 -9.07 -28.26 -4.14
C ASN A 407 -8.69 -27.60 -5.49
N ALA A 408 -8.26 -28.41 -6.46
CA ALA A 408 -7.79 -27.90 -7.75
C ALA A 408 -8.87 -27.13 -8.54
N GLN A 409 -10.14 -27.55 -8.48
CA GLN A 409 -11.24 -26.84 -9.14
C GLN A 409 -11.51 -25.49 -8.47
N GLU A 410 -11.52 -25.45 -7.13
CA GLU A 410 -11.70 -24.21 -6.37
C GLU A 410 -10.57 -23.21 -6.66
N ILE A 411 -9.32 -23.68 -6.76
CA ILE A 411 -8.18 -22.85 -7.18
C ILE A 411 -8.38 -22.33 -8.61
N ASN A 412 -8.83 -23.18 -9.56
CA ASN A 412 -9.10 -22.75 -10.94
C ASN A 412 -10.22 -21.70 -11.01
N ASP A 413 -11.28 -21.89 -10.23
CA ASP A 413 -12.39 -20.96 -10.16
C ASP A 413 -11.93 -19.62 -9.55
N LEU A 414 -11.13 -19.66 -8.47
CA LEU A 414 -10.56 -18.48 -7.83
C LEU A 414 -9.67 -17.69 -8.79
N LEU A 415 -8.81 -18.37 -9.57
CA LEU A 415 -7.96 -17.72 -10.57
C LEU A 415 -8.79 -17.06 -11.68
N ALA A 416 -9.88 -17.69 -12.12
CA ALA A 416 -10.80 -17.09 -13.07
C ALA A 416 -11.44 -15.81 -12.49
N PHE A 417 -11.87 -15.85 -11.23
CA PHE A 417 -12.37 -14.67 -10.52
C PHE A 417 -11.32 -13.56 -10.41
N LEU A 418 -10.09 -13.86 -9.95
CA LEU A 418 -9.02 -12.88 -9.85
C LEU A 418 -8.67 -12.24 -11.20
N GLY A 419 -8.82 -12.98 -12.30
CA GLY A 419 -8.68 -12.44 -13.66
C GLY A 419 -9.72 -11.37 -14.02
N THR A 420 -10.88 -11.36 -13.36
CA THR A 420 -11.92 -10.33 -13.58
C THR A 420 -11.53 -8.97 -13.01
N LEU A 421 -10.55 -8.94 -12.10
CA LEU A 421 -10.03 -7.74 -11.40
C LEU A 421 -8.98 -6.97 -12.22
N THR A 422 -8.69 -7.43 -13.44
CA THR A 422 -7.75 -6.76 -14.36
C THR A 422 -8.46 -5.64 -15.11
N ASP A 423 -7.93 -4.44 -14.97
CA ASP A 423 -8.33 -3.24 -15.69
C ASP A 423 -8.27 -3.42 -17.20
N ALA A 424 -9.14 -2.71 -17.91
CA ALA A 424 -9.27 -2.84 -19.36
C ALA A 424 -7.94 -2.54 -20.09
N ASP A 425 -7.19 -1.54 -19.62
CA ASP A 425 -5.93 -1.11 -20.22
C ASP A 425 -4.71 -1.97 -19.82
N ALA A 426 -4.85 -2.80 -18.78
CA ALA A 426 -3.82 -3.74 -18.33
C ALA A 426 -4.01 -5.15 -18.93
N ARG A 427 -5.08 -5.39 -19.69
CA ARG A 427 -5.27 -6.67 -20.39
C ARG A 427 -4.29 -6.75 -21.56
N PRO A 428 -3.63 -7.92 -21.77
CA PRO A 428 -2.94 -8.16 -23.02
C PRO A 428 -3.92 -7.89 -24.16
N ALA A 429 -3.49 -7.14 -25.18
CA ALA A 429 -4.28 -6.97 -26.40
C ALA A 429 -4.73 -8.37 -26.83
N ARG A 430 -6.05 -8.59 -26.91
CA ARG A 430 -6.58 -9.87 -27.37
C ARG A 430 -5.94 -10.11 -28.74
N SER A 431 -5.08 -11.13 -28.84
CA SER A 431 -4.83 -11.75 -30.13
C SER A 431 -6.21 -12.19 -30.63
N GLY A 432 -6.71 -11.49 -31.64
CA GLY A 432 -8.00 -11.76 -32.25
C GLY A 432 -8.07 -13.20 -32.76
N PRO A 433 -9.30 -13.70 -33.02
CA PRO A 433 -9.52 -15.07 -33.48
C PRO A 433 -8.73 -15.43 -34.73
#